data_AF-A0A383F3T4-F1
#
_entry.id   AF-A0A383F3T4-F1
#
_cell.length_a   1.000
_cell.length_b   1.000
_cell.length_c   1.000
_cell.angle_alpha   90.00
_cell.angle_beta   90.00
_cell.angle_gamma   90.00
#
_symmetry.space_group_name_H-M   'P 1'
#
loop_
_entity.id
_entity.type
_entity.pdbx_description
1 polymer ?
#
loop_
_entity_poly.entity_id
_entity_poly.type
_entity_poly.pdbx_seq_one_letter_code
_entity_poly.pdbx_strand_id
1 'polypeptide(L)'
;LLKQGKKKARGKLVLVTAMSPTPSGEGKTTTSIGLADALNLIGRKASLAVREPSLGPYFGIKGGGTGGGKAQIVPAEDINLPFTGDIAAVAKSANLLAALIDNHLHHANKLGIDQRRITWKRVVDLNDRALRDIVIGLGGPLHGIPRKDGFYIAPASEIMAILCMATSFPDLRNRIKKIIFGYTRDRKPLTCEDLGVDAAMSVLLRDAILPNLVQTLGHTPTFVHGGP
;
A
#
# COMPACT_ATOMS: atom_id res chain seq x y z
N LEU A 1 -11.38 14.65 3.60
CA LEU A 1 -10.55 15.71 2.97
C LEU A 1 -11.11 16.08 1.60
N LEU A 2 -11.40 15.13 0.71
CA LEU A 2 -12.28 15.39 -0.43
C LEU A 2 -13.75 15.23 -0.01
N LYS A 3 -14.50 16.33 0.10
CA LYS A 3 -15.96 16.26 0.26
C LYS A 3 -16.55 15.84 -1.10
N GLN A 4 -17.45 14.86 -1.12
CA GLN A 4 -18.26 14.64 -2.32
C GLN A 4 -19.02 15.94 -2.61
N GLY A 5 -18.63 16.65 -3.68
CA GLY A 5 -19.43 17.74 -4.21
C GLY A 5 -20.81 17.23 -4.63
N LYS A 6 -21.70 18.14 -5.04
CA LYS A 6 -23.02 17.79 -5.62
C LYS A 6 -22.84 16.61 -6.58
N LYS A 7 -23.63 15.54 -6.41
CA LYS A 7 -23.61 14.31 -7.22
C LYS A 7 -23.75 14.67 -8.71
N LYS A 8 -22.62 14.93 -9.39
CA LYS A 8 -22.56 14.99 -10.85
C LYS A 8 -22.70 13.57 -11.37
N ALA A 9 -23.30 13.44 -12.55
CA ALA A 9 -23.34 12.15 -13.25
C ALA A 9 -21.91 11.62 -13.41
N ARG A 10 -21.68 10.35 -13.07
CA ARG A 10 -20.38 9.70 -13.24
C ARG A 10 -20.06 9.58 -14.74
N GLY A 11 -18.79 9.76 -15.10
CA GLY A 11 -18.31 9.49 -16.45
C GLY A 11 -18.34 8.00 -16.80
N LYS A 12 -17.90 7.65 -18.01
CA LYS A 12 -17.71 6.26 -18.42
C LYS A 12 -16.44 5.69 -17.78
N LEU A 13 -16.50 4.45 -17.29
CA LEU A 13 -15.36 3.73 -16.76
C LEU A 13 -14.89 2.70 -17.79
N VAL A 14 -13.63 2.79 -18.20
CA VAL A 14 -12.98 1.84 -19.10
C VAL A 14 -11.91 1.09 -18.33
N LEU A 15 -12.05 -0.23 -18.24
CA LEU A 15 -11.08 -1.09 -17.58
C LEU A 15 -10.17 -1.72 -18.62
N VAL A 16 -8.86 -1.53 -18.46
CA VAL A 16 -7.84 -2.18 -19.30
C VAL A 16 -7.28 -3.39 -18.55
N THR A 17 -7.39 -4.56 -19.17
CA THR A 17 -6.82 -5.82 -18.68
C THR A 17 -5.96 -6.47 -19.76
N ALA A 18 -5.28 -7.57 -19.41
CA ALA A 18 -4.45 -8.34 -20.33
C ALA A 18 -4.65 -9.84 -20.11
N MET A 19 -4.14 -10.64 -21.04
CA MET A 19 -3.98 -12.09 -20.85
C MET A 19 -2.96 -12.40 -19.74
N SER A 20 -2.82 -13.68 -19.39
CA SER A 20 -1.79 -14.15 -18.46
C SER A 20 -0.40 -13.65 -18.88
N PRO A 21 0.42 -13.10 -17.95
CA PRO A 21 1.73 -12.56 -18.28
C PRO A 21 2.68 -13.60 -18.88
N THR A 22 3.49 -13.17 -19.83
CA THR A 22 4.51 -13.94 -20.53
C THR A 22 5.85 -13.20 -20.47
N PRO A 23 6.99 -13.89 -20.66
CA PRO A 23 8.30 -13.25 -20.69
C PRO A 23 8.46 -12.15 -21.76
N SER A 24 7.62 -12.16 -22.80
CA SER A 24 7.65 -11.17 -23.89
C SER A 24 7.09 -9.80 -23.49
N GLY A 25 6.26 -9.75 -22.43
CA GLY A 25 5.61 -8.53 -21.95
C GLY A 25 4.39 -8.11 -22.79
N GLU A 26 3.31 -7.73 -22.10
CA GLU A 26 2.01 -7.46 -22.74
C GLU A 26 1.73 -5.98 -22.96
N GLY A 27 2.55 -5.08 -22.39
CA GLY A 27 2.38 -3.63 -22.58
C GLY A 27 1.11 -3.03 -21.99
N LYS A 28 0.46 -3.69 -21.02
CA LYS A 28 -0.84 -3.25 -20.44
C LYS A 28 -0.86 -1.78 -20.01
N THR A 29 0.18 -1.33 -19.30
CA THR A 29 0.27 0.06 -18.84
C THR A 29 0.43 1.02 -20.01
N THR A 30 1.30 0.68 -20.97
CA THR A 30 1.50 1.44 -22.21
C THR A 30 0.19 1.60 -23.00
N THR A 31 -0.58 0.52 -23.14
CA THR A 31 -1.90 0.55 -23.81
C THR A 31 -2.90 1.44 -23.05
N SER A 32 -2.88 1.39 -21.72
CA SER A 32 -3.76 2.24 -20.89
C SER A 32 -3.46 3.72 -21.07
N ILE A 33 -2.17 4.08 -21.10
CA ILE A 33 -1.70 5.45 -21.34
C ILE A 33 -2.06 5.91 -22.76
N GLY A 34 -1.70 5.11 -23.77
CA GLY A 34 -1.97 5.43 -25.17
C GLY A 34 -3.46 5.57 -25.47
N LEU A 35 -4.31 4.76 -24.85
CA LEU A 35 -5.77 4.89 -24.97
C LEU A 35 -6.27 6.22 -24.39
N ALA A 36 -5.78 6.62 -23.21
CA ALA A 36 -6.18 7.86 -22.58
C ALA A 36 -5.76 9.08 -23.40
N ASP A 37 -4.53 9.07 -23.93
CA ASP A 37 -4.03 10.10 -24.85
C ASP A 37 -4.86 10.15 -26.14
N ALA A 38 -5.14 8.99 -26.75
CA ALA A 38 -5.95 8.91 -27.97
C ALA A 38 -7.38 9.45 -27.75
N LEU A 39 -7.99 9.16 -26.60
CA LEU A 39 -9.32 9.70 -26.25
C LEU A 39 -9.31 11.23 -26.17
N ASN A 40 -8.29 11.82 -25.55
CA ASN A 40 -8.13 13.28 -25.52
C ASN A 40 -7.89 13.87 -26.92
N LEU A 41 -7.09 13.20 -27.75
CA LEU A 41 -6.84 13.63 -29.14
C LEU A 41 -8.12 13.68 -29.99
N ILE A 42 -9.07 12.76 -29.77
CA ILE A 42 -10.38 12.77 -30.47
C ILE A 42 -11.43 13.66 -29.77
N GLY A 43 -11.01 14.52 -28.84
CA GLY A 43 -11.88 15.51 -28.17
C GLY A 43 -12.72 14.96 -27.02
N ARG A 44 -12.45 13.75 -26.51
CA ARG A 44 -13.09 13.24 -25.29
C ARG A 44 -12.27 13.66 -24.07
N LYS A 45 -12.92 14.25 -23.06
CA LYS A 45 -12.27 14.56 -21.77
C LYS A 45 -12.00 13.28 -20.98
N ALA A 46 -10.80 12.74 -21.09
CA ALA A 46 -10.38 11.51 -20.44
C ALA A 46 -9.29 11.77 -19.38
N SER A 47 -9.36 11.02 -18.29
CA SER A 47 -8.30 10.95 -17.27
C SER A 47 -7.89 9.50 -17.06
N LEU A 48 -6.62 9.27 -16.78
CA LEU A 48 -6.08 7.95 -16.47
C LEU A 48 -5.96 7.74 -14.95
N ALA A 49 -6.11 6.50 -14.49
CA ALA A 49 -5.77 6.10 -13.13
C ALA A 49 -4.87 4.86 -13.19
N VAL A 50 -3.72 4.91 -12.53
CA VAL A 50 -2.76 3.80 -12.43
C VAL A 50 -2.29 3.62 -10.99
N ARG A 51 -1.64 2.48 -10.74
CA ARG A 51 -1.02 2.16 -9.45
C ARG A 51 0.37 2.78 -9.37
N GLU A 52 0.75 3.20 -8.17
CA GLU A 52 2.13 3.53 -7.82
C GLU A 52 2.99 2.25 -7.87
N PRO A 53 4.14 2.27 -8.56
CA PRO A 53 5.07 1.15 -8.54
C PRO A 53 5.84 1.10 -7.23
N SER A 54 6.18 -0.12 -6.81
CA SER A 54 7.07 -0.35 -5.66
C SER A 54 8.52 -0.09 -6.01
N LEU A 55 9.28 0.45 -5.05
CA LEU A 55 10.70 0.72 -5.17
C LEU A 55 11.53 -0.58 -5.32
N GLY A 56 11.14 -1.64 -4.62
CA GLY A 56 11.89 -2.89 -4.59
C GLY A 56 12.12 -3.50 -5.99
N PRO A 57 11.07 -3.77 -6.78
CA PRO A 57 11.19 -4.29 -8.14
C PRO A 57 11.92 -3.37 -9.12
N TYR A 58 11.92 -2.05 -8.90
CA TYR A 58 12.57 -1.08 -9.77
C TYR A 58 14.09 -1.31 -9.85
N PHE A 59 14.73 -1.63 -8.72
CA PHE A 59 16.15 -2.00 -8.68
C PHE A 59 16.42 -3.47 -9.06
N GLY A 60 15.38 -4.20 -9.48
CA GLY A 60 15.46 -5.61 -9.86
C GLY A 60 15.22 -5.83 -11.36
N ILE A 61 14.39 -6.83 -11.67
CA ILE A 61 14.14 -7.30 -13.05
C ILE A 61 13.03 -6.47 -13.74
N LYS A 62 12.17 -5.80 -12.97
CA LYS A 62 10.95 -5.19 -13.49
C LYS A 62 11.19 -3.70 -13.75
N GLY A 63 11.26 -3.32 -15.02
CA GLY A 63 11.30 -1.92 -15.45
C GLY A 63 10.10 -1.11 -14.94
N GLY A 64 10.22 0.22 -15.02
CA GLY A 64 9.33 1.19 -14.38
C GLY A 64 7.84 1.02 -14.69
N GLY A 65 7.00 1.33 -13.70
CA GLY A 65 5.53 1.20 -13.76
C GLY A 65 4.82 2.29 -14.56
N THR A 66 5.56 3.11 -15.32
CA THR A 66 5.10 4.38 -15.90
C THR A 66 4.81 4.31 -17.40
N GLY A 67 4.79 3.11 -18.00
CA GLY A 67 4.56 2.92 -19.45
C GLY A 67 5.85 2.81 -20.26
N GLY A 68 5.78 3.03 -21.58
CA GLY A 68 6.91 2.83 -22.49
C GLY A 68 6.78 3.59 -23.81
N GLY A 69 7.92 3.91 -24.42
CA GLY A 69 7.97 4.66 -25.67
C GLY A 69 7.36 6.06 -25.52
N LYS A 70 6.50 6.46 -26.45
CA LYS A 70 5.80 7.76 -26.41
C LYS A 70 4.57 7.79 -25.49
N ALA A 71 4.16 6.64 -24.95
CA ALA A 71 3.04 6.50 -24.04
C ALA A 71 3.56 6.26 -22.62
N GLN A 72 3.97 7.36 -21.97
CA GLN A 72 4.58 7.37 -20.64
C GLN A 72 3.93 8.41 -19.72
N ILE A 73 3.96 8.13 -18.42
CA ILE A 73 3.60 9.04 -17.34
C ILE A 73 4.85 9.74 -16.83
N VAL A 74 4.77 11.05 -16.60
CA VAL A 74 5.89 11.90 -16.18
C VAL A 74 5.54 12.74 -14.94
N PRO A 75 6.53 13.05 -14.07
CA PRO A 75 7.94 12.62 -14.12
C PRO A 75 8.14 11.16 -13.70
N ALA A 76 8.77 10.36 -14.56
CA ALA A 76 8.90 8.92 -14.34
C ALA A 76 9.86 8.56 -13.18
N GLU A 77 10.90 9.36 -12.98
CA GLU A 77 11.90 9.13 -11.93
C GLU A 77 11.27 9.28 -10.54
N ASP A 78 10.51 10.35 -10.32
CA ASP A 78 9.81 10.57 -9.05
C ASP A 78 8.82 9.44 -8.78
N ILE A 79 8.02 9.04 -9.78
CA ILE A 79 7.00 7.99 -9.63
C ILE A 79 7.61 6.62 -9.30
N ASN A 80 8.79 6.30 -9.85
CA ASN A 80 9.44 5.01 -9.60
C ASN A 80 10.32 5.00 -8.34
N LEU A 81 10.53 6.15 -7.69
CA LEU A 81 11.39 6.29 -6.51
C LEU A 81 10.59 6.69 -5.25
N PRO A 82 10.75 7.85 -4.57
CA PRO A 82 10.00 8.12 -3.35
C PRO A 82 8.57 8.63 -3.62
N PHE A 83 8.30 9.06 -4.86
CA PHE A 83 7.10 9.78 -5.28
C PHE A 83 6.64 10.80 -4.22
N THR A 84 5.39 10.71 -3.76
CA THR A 84 4.81 11.56 -2.72
C THR A 84 4.94 10.98 -1.31
N GLY A 85 5.58 9.81 -1.17
CA GLY A 85 5.78 9.14 0.11
C GLY A 85 4.60 8.25 0.57
N ASP A 86 3.65 7.93 -0.31
CA ASP A 86 2.46 7.13 0.03
C ASP A 86 2.85 5.72 0.50
N ILE A 87 3.72 5.00 -0.22
CA ILE A 87 4.21 3.67 0.20
C ILE A 87 5.01 3.76 1.51
N ALA A 88 5.77 4.85 1.70
CA ALA A 88 6.50 5.07 2.94
C ALA A 88 5.55 5.29 4.14
N ALA A 89 4.43 6.00 3.93
CA ALA A 89 3.38 6.17 4.93
C ALA A 89 2.69 4.83 5.27
N VAL A 90 2.39 4.02 4.25
CA VAL A 90 1.89 2.64 4.42
C VAL A 90 2.86 1.81 5.25
N ALA A 91 4.15 1.82 4.91
CA ALA A 91 5.18 1.07 5.63
C ALA A 91 5.30 1.53 7.10
N LYS A 92 5.30 2.85 7.35
CA LYS A 92 5.31 3.40 8.71
C LYS A 92 4.10 2.95 9.52
N SER A 93 2.89 3.00 8.95
CA SER A 93 1.68 2.56 9.63
C SER A 93 1.70 1.05 9.93
N ALA A 94 2.14 0.23 8.99
CA ALA A 94 2.23 -1.23 9.19
C ALA A 94 3.28 -1.62 10.24
N ASN A 95 4.44 -0.96 10.22
CA ASN A 95 5.50 -1.20 11.20
C ASN A 95 5.19 -0.61 12.58
N LEU A 96 4.40 0.45 12.66
CA LEU A 96 3.88 0.96 13.94
C LEU A 96 3.04 -0.10 14.65
N LEU A 97 2.13 -0.77 13.93
CA LEU A 97 1.34 -1.88 14.51
C LEU A 97 2.26 -3.00 15.01
N ALA A 98 3.23 -3.42 14.21
CA ALA A 98 4.20 -4.45 14.62
C ALA A 98 4.97 -4.04 15.90
N ALA A 99 5.43 -2.80 15.98
CA ALA A 99 6.12 -2.27 17.16
C ALA A 99 5.21 -2.24 18.40
N LEU A 100 3.95 -1.82 18.26
CA LEU A 100 3.02 -1.72 19.39
C LEU A 100 2.53 -3.09 19.87
N ILE A 101 2.44 -4.10 18.99
CA ILE A 101 2.19 -5.49 19.38
C ILE A 101 3.32 -6.00 20.29
N ASP A 102 4.57 -5.84 19.85
CA ASP A 102 5.74 -6.30 20.61
C ASP A 102 5.93 -5.50 21.91
N ASN A 103 5.63 -4.20 21.91
CA ASN A 103 5.63 -3.36 23.10
C ASN A 103 4.58 -3.83 24.13
N HIS A 104 3.37 -4.17 23.66
CA HIS A 104 2.32 -4.69 24.54
C HIS A 104 2.69 -6.04 25.14
N LEU A 105 3.32 -6.92 24.35
CA LEU A 105 3.90 -8.18 24.83
C LEU A 105 4.95 -7.96 25.92
N HIS A 106 5.86 -6.99 25.72
CA HIS A 106 6.97 -6.72 26.63
C HIS A 106 6.52 -6.22 28.01
N HIS A 107 5.55 -5.31 28.08
CA HIS A 107 5.20 -4.67 29.34
C HIS A 107 4.26 -5.48 30.24
N ALA A 108 3.10 -5.90 29.73
CA ALA A 108 2.07 -6.52 30.58
C ALA A 108 1.22 -7.58 29.87
N ASN A 109 1.24 -7.62 28.53
CA ASN A 109 0.44 -8.51 27.69
C ASN A 109 -1.00 -8.69 28.20
N LYS A 110 -1.66 -7.59 28.59
CA LYS A 110 -3.01 -7.64 29.21
C LYS A 110 -4.08 -8.23 28.29
N LEU A 111 -3.83 -8.25 26.98
CA LEU A 111 -4.71 -8.83 25.97
C LEU A 111 -4.51 -10.35 25.83
N GLY A 112 -3.51 -10.92 26.50
CA GLY A 112 -3.22 -12.36 26.43
C GLY A 112 -2.76 -12.82 25.04
N ILE A 113 -2.03 -11.97 24.31
CA ILE A 113 -1.47 -12.28 22.98
C ILE A 113 -0.61 -13.55 23.09
N ASP A 114 -0.87 -14.54 22.23
CA ASP A 114 0.03 -15.67 22.04
C ASP A 114 1.06 -15.29 20.97
N GLN A 115 2.33 -15.10 21.37
CA GLN A 115 3.42 -14.68 20.47
C GLN A 115 3.64 -15.61 19.27
N ARG A 116 3.17 -16.87 19.35
CA ARG A 116 3.27 -17.87 18.27
C ARG A 116 2.14 -17.75 17.25
N ARG A 117 1.12 -16.94 17.56
CA ARG A 117 -0.10 -16.75 16.75
C ARG A 117 -0.27 -15.30 16.31
N ILE A 118 0.80 -14.52 16.31
CA ILE A 118 0.82 -13.22 15.65
C ILE A 118 0.87 -13.49 14.15
N THR A 119 -0.13 -13.02 13.43
CA THR A 119 -0.22 -13.12 11.97
C THR A 119 0.34 -11.88 11.29
N TRP A 120 0.40 -10.76 12.01
CA TRP A 120 0.95 -9.52 11.51
C TRP A 120 2.47 -9.61 11.33
N LYS A 121 2.95 -9.23 10.14
CA LYS A 121 4.36 -9.13 9.80
C LYS A 121 4.78 -7.69 9.60
N ARG A 122 6.09 -7.43 9.69
CA ARG A 122 6.68 -6.14 9.34
C ARG A 122 6.76 -5.96 7.84
N VAL A 123 7.06 -4.76 7.38
CA VAL A 123 7.22 -4.47 5.95
C VAL A 123 8.40 -3.57 5.62
N VAL A 124 8.95 -3.77 4.43
CA VAL A 124 9.99 -2.92 3.83
C VAL A 124 9.76 -2.85 2.32
N ASP A 125 9.96 -1.70 1.68
CA ASP A 125 9.79 -1.58 0.22
C ASP A 125 11.08 -1.90 -0.54
N LEU A 126 11.67 -3.06 -0.24
CA LEU A 126 12.89 -3.56 -0.85
C LEU A 126 12.76 -5.06 -1.13
N ASN A 127 13.46 -5.52 -2.16
CA ASN A 127 13.55 -6.94 -2.48
C ASN A 127 14.58 -7.64 -1.58
N ASP A 128 14.26 -7.78 -0.30
CA ASP A 128 15.14 -8.44 0.68
C ASP A 128 14.62 -9.84 1.04
N ARG A 129 15.28 -10.87 0.51
CA ARG A 129 14.92 -12.26 0.78
C ARG A 129 15.33 -12.73 2.18
N ALA A 130 16.32 -12.10 2.81
CA ALA A 130 16.85 -12.54 4.10
C ALA A 130 15.87 -12.26 5.24
N LEU A 131 14.96 -11.30 5.06
CA LEU A 131 13.97 -10.90 6.05
C LEU A 131 12.67 -11.75 6.03
N ARG A 132 12.55 -12.76 5.18
CA ARG A 132 11.31 -13.58 5.06
C ARG A 132 10.96 -14.35 6.32
N ASP A 133 11.98 -14.88 6.99
CA ASP A 133 11.88 -15.68 8.20
C ASP A 133 13.00 -15.26 9.16
N ILE A 134 12.63 -14.60 10.26
CA ILE A 134 13.58 -14.10 11.27
C ILE A 134 13.12 -14.47 12.68
N VAL A 135 14.03 -14.34 13.63
CA VAL A 135 13.72 -14.32 15.06
C VAL A 135 14.06 -12.94 15.60
N ILE A 136 13.10 -12.30 16.25
CA ILE A 136 13.25 -10.96 16.86
C ILE A 136 13.18 -11.06 18.40
N GLY A 137 13.41 -9.95 19.09
CA GLY A 137 13.27 -9.88 20.55
C GLY A 137 14.36 -10.63 21.31
N LEU A 138 15.53 -10.83 20.68
CA LEU A 138 16.72 -11.41 21.29
C LEU A 138 17.50 -10.34 22.08
N GLY A 139 18.41 -10.78 22.96
CA GLY A 139 19.29 -9.88 23.71
C GLY A 139 19.02 -9.82 25.22
N GLY A 140 18.01 -10.52 25.73
CA GLY A 140 17.70 -10.60 27.16
C GLY A 140 16.49 -9.78 27.57
N PRO A 141 16.20 -9.68 28.89
CA PRO A 141 14.92 -9.17 29.40
C PRO A 141 14.55 -7.74 28.97
N LEU A 142 15.54 -6.89 28.65
CA LEU A 142 15.32 -5.50 28.23
C LEU A 142 15.03 -5.35 26.72
N HIS A 143 15.17 -6.42 25.93
CA HIS A 143 15.15 -6.36 24.46
C HIS A 143 13.93 -7.00 23.81
N GLY A 144 12.92 -7.34 24.61
CA GLY A 144 11.64 -7.88 24.15
C GLY A 144 11.47 -9.37 24.42
N ILE A 145 10.48 -9.97 23.75
CA ILE A 145 10.13 -11.38 23.89
C ILE A 145 10.51 -12.13 22.60
N PRO A 146 11.38 -13.15 22.66
CA PRO A 146 11.78 -13.90 21.48
C PRO A 146 10.61 -14.53 20.74
N ARG A 147 10.46 -14.24 19.44
CA ARG A 147 9.45 -14.87 18.57
C ARG A 147 9.88 -14.93 17.11
N LYS A 148 9.29 -15.86 16.36
CA LYS A 148 9.39 -15.89 14.90
C LYS A 148 8.63 -14.71 14.30
N ASP A 149 9.21 -14.09 13.28
CA ASP A 149 8.59 -13.03 12.50
C ASP A 149 9.07 -13.07 11.04
N GLY A 150 8.68 -12.08 10.24
CA GLY A 150 9.24 -11.83 8.92
C GLY A 150 8.80 -10.49 8.38
N PHE A 151 9.25 -10.19 7.16
CA PHE A 151 8.89 -9.01 6.41
C PHE A 151 8.15 -9.37 5.12
N TYR A 152 7.17 -8.54 4.76
CA TYR A 152 6.62 -8.46 3.41
C TYR A 152 7.12 -7.21 2.70
N ILE A 153 6.97 -7.18 1.38
CA ILE A 153 7.13 -5.93 0.63
C ILE A 153 5.97 -4.99 1.00
N ALA A 154 6.21 -3.69 1.18
CA ALA A 154 5.21 -2.74 1.67
C ALA A 154 3.86 -2.73 0.90
N PRO A 155 3.85 -2.78 -0.46
CA PRO A 155 2.64 -3.03 -1.26
C PRO A 155 1.77 -4.21 -0.82
N ALA A 156 2.37 -5.29 -0.31
CA ALA A 156 1.64 -6.48 0.10
C ALA A 156 1.00 -6.37 1.49
N SER A 157 1.16 -5.22 2.17
CA SER A 157 0.53 -5.00 3.47
C SER A 157 -0.99 -4.88 3.36
N GLU A 158 -1.71 -5.33 4.39
CA GLU A 158 -3.15 -5.08 4.49
C GLU A 158 -3.45 -3.57 4.58
N ILE A 159 -2.51 -2.76 5.07
CA ILE A 159 -2.61 -1.29 5.06
C ILE A 159 -2.72 -0.74 3.63
N MET A 160 -1.93 -1.27 2.67
CA MET A 160 -2.04 -0.88 1.27
C MET A 160 -3.41 -1.26 0.69
N ALA A 161 -3.89 -2.47 0.98
CA ALA A 161 -5.23 -2.88 0.55
C ALA A 161 -6.34 -2.00 1.15
N ILE A 162 -6.22 -1.62 2.42
CA ILE A 162 -7.16 -0.71 3.10
C ILE A 162 -7.10 0.68 2.48
N LEU A 163 -5.92 1.21 2.17
CA LEU A 163 -5.74 2.50 1.51
C LEU A 163 -6.50 2.53 0.17
N CYS A 164 -6.35 1.50 -0.66
CA CYS A 164 -6.99 1.42 -1.97
C CYS A 164 -8.50 1.20 -1.93
N MET A 165 -9.03 0.64 -0.84
CA MET A 165 -10.44 0.28 -0.70
C MET A 165 -11.23 1.27 0.17
N ALA A 166 -10.56 2.21 0.83
CA ALA A 166 -11.20 3.21 1.66
C ALA A 166 -11.90 4.28 0.81
N THR A 167 -13.12 4.61 1.21
CA THR A 167 -13.95 5.64 0.55
C THR A 167 -13.80 7.03 1.17
N SER A 168 -13.22 7.09 2.37
CA SER A 168 -13.00 8.30 3.15
C SER A 168 -12.02 8.04 4.28
N PHE A 169 -11.49 9.10 4.90
CA PHE A 169 -10.60 8.96 6.06
C PHE A 169 -11.28 8.28 7.28
N PRO A 170 -12.56 8.55 7.60
CA PRO A 170 -13.28 7.76 8.61
C PRO A 170 -13.43 6.28 8.23
N ASP A 171 -13.69 5.96 6.96
CA ASP A 171 -13.77 4.57 6.48
C ASP A 171 -12.41 3.85 6.58
N LEU A 172 -11.32 4.53 6.19
CA LEU A 172 -9.94 4.06 6.38
C LEU A 172 -9.70 3.65 7.84
N ARG A 173 -9.99 4.55 8.79
CA ARG A 173 -9.85 4.28 10.22
C ARG A 173 -10.71 3.10 10.68
N ASN A 174 -11.97 3.04 10.24
CA ASN A 174 -12.88 1.94 10.58
C ASN A 174 -12.41 0.59 10.06
N ARG A 175 -11.70 0.56 8.92
CA ARG A 175 -11.08 -0.66 8.38
C ARG A 175 -9.85 -1.05 9.18
N ILE A 176 -8.99 -0.07 9.52
CA ILE A 176 -7.79 -0.30 10.35
C ILE A 176 -8.16 -0.91 11.71
N LYS A 177 -9.23 -0.41 12.36
CA LYS A 177 -9.75 -0.97 13.62
C LYS A 177 -9.99 -2.48 13.57
N LYS A 178 -10.46 -2.99 12.43
CA LYS A 178 -10.88 -4.38 12.22
C LYS A 178 -9.76 -5.33 11.81
N ILE A 179 -8.55 -4.81 11.58
CA ILE A 179 -7.38 -5.65 11.26
C ILE A 179 -7.16 -6.62 12.41
N ILE A 180 -7.11 -7.92 12.10
CA ILE A 180 -6.75 -8.97 13.07
C ILE A 180 -5.24 -9.16 12.99
N PHE A 181 -4.53 -8.81 14.06
CA PHE A 181 -3.06 -8.91 14.09
C PHE A 181 -2.57 -10.23 14.70
N GLY A 182 -3.42 -10.94 15.42
CA GLY A 182 -3.07 -12.20 16.06
C GLY A 182 -4.20 -12.75 16.91
N TYR A 183 -3.86 -13.71 17.76
CA TYR A 183 -4.83 -14.44 18.59
C TYR A 183 -4.35 -14.59 20.03
N THR A 184 -5.30 -14.70 20.94
CA THR A 184 -5.02 -15.11 22.32
C THR A 184 -4.66 -16.60 22.40
N ARG A 185 -4.22 -17.06 23.59
CA ARG A 185 -3.98 -18.49 23.87
C ARG A 185 -5.24 -19.34 23.64
N ASP A 186 -6.42 -18.77 23.94
CA ASP A 186 -7.74 -19.39 23.73
C ASP A 186 -8.27 -19.24 22.29
N ARG A 187 -7.42 -18.77 21.35
CA ARG A 187 -7.75 -18.58 19.94
C ARG A 187 -8.79 -17.49 19.65
N LYS A 188 -8.99 -16.53 20.57
CA LYS A 188 -9.83 -15.36 20.29
C LYS A 188 -9.05 -14.38 19.40
N PRO A 189 -9.65 -13.84 18.33
CA PRO A 189 -8.98 -12.86 17.47
C PRO A 189 -8.71 -11.57 18.25
N LEU A 190 -7.57 -10.94 17.99
CA LEU A 190 -7.19 -9.64 18.54
C LEU A 190 -7.03 -8.64 17.40
N THR A 191 -7.66 -7.48 17.58
CA THR A 191 -7.76 -6.44 16.57
C THR A 191 -7.01 -5.16 16.94
N CYS A 192 -6.76 -4.29 15.98
CA CYS A 192 -6.20 -2.95 16.26
C CYS A 192 -7.05 -2.14 17.22
N GLU A 193 -8.37 -2.35 17.25
CA GLU A 193 -9.27 -1.73 18.22
C GLU A 193 -9.00 -2.23 19.65
N ASP A 194 -8.78 -3.54 19.83
CA ASP A 194 -8.42 -4.12 21.14
C ASP A 194 -7.09 -3.56 21.67
N LEU A 195 -6.14 -3.28 20.77
CA LEU A 195 -4.84 -2.68 21.11
C LEU A 195 -4.90 -1.15 21.26
N GLY A 196 -5.98 -0.50 20.79
CA GLY A 196 -6.17 0.96 20.87
C GLY A 196 -5.25 1.79 19.96
N VAL A 197 -4.85 1.25 18.80
CA VAL A 197 -3.81 1.86 17.94
C VAL A 197 -4.32 2.43 16.61
N ASP A 198 -5.61 2.27 16.34
CA ASP A 198 -6.25 2.66 15.07
C ASP A 198 -6.06 4.14 14.73
N ALA A 199 -6.16 5.02 15.72
CA ALA A 199 -6.00 6.45 15.54
C ALA A 199 -4.58 6.82 15.09
N ALA A 200 -3.57 6.29 15.76
CA ALA A 200 -2.16 6.57 15.46
C ALA A 200 -1.76 6.06 14.07
N MET A 201 -2.20 4.84 13.72
CA MET A 201 -2.01 4.27 12.39
C MET A 201 -2.69 5.12 11.30
N SER A 202 -3.93 5.54 11.53
CA SER A 202 -4.69 6.31 10.55
C SER A 202 -4.06 7.69 10.28
N VAL A 203 -3.54 8.36 11.31
CA VAL A 203 -2.91 9.69 11.16
C VAL A 203 -1.69 9.65 10.25
N LEU A 204 -0.91 8.57 10.26
CA LEU A 204 0.22 8.39 9.35
C LEU A 204 -0.19 8.32 7.87
N LEU A 205 -1.46 8.01 7.59
CA LEU A 205 -2.03 7.89 6.25
C LEU A 205 -2.89 9.10 5.86
N ARG A 206 -2.90 10.16 6.68
CA ARG A 206 -3.75 11.34 6.47
C ARG A 206 -3.56 11.97 5.09
N ASP A 207 -2.31 12.12 4.67
CA ASP A 207 -1.96 12.75 3.40
C ASP A 207 -1.92 11.70 2.29
N ALA A 208 -1.43 10.50 2.60
CA ALA A 208 -1.36 9.37 1.67
C ALA A 208 -2.73 8.92 1.14
N ILE A 209 -3.87 9.23 1.78
CA ILE A 209 -5.21 8.92 1.26
C ILE A 209 -5.63 9.83 0.09
N LEU A 210 -4.87 10.89 -0.20
CA LEU A 210 -5.15 11.82 -1.28
C LEU A 210 -4.54 11.30 -2.59
N PRO A 211 -5.30 11.22 -3.69
CA PRO A 211 -4.74 10.81 -4.98
C PRO A 211 -3.71 11.81 -5.50
N ASN A 212 -2.63 11.30 -6.09
CA ASN A 212 -1.59 12.13 -6.67
C ASN A 212 -1.88 12.40 -8.15
N LEU A 213 -1.88 13.67 -8.56
CA LEU A 213 -2.12 14.07 -9.94
C LEU A 213 -0.79 14.35 -10.65
N VAL A 214 -0.59 13.66 -11.76
CA VAL A 214 0.52 13.83 -12.71
C VAL A 214 -0.04 13.89 -14.13
N GLN A 215 0.81 13.75 -15.14
CA GLN A 215 0.38 13.77 -16.55
C GLN A 215 1.11 12.74 -17.40
N THR A 216 0.53 12.41 -18.54
CA THR A 216 1.22 11.69 -19.62
C THR A 216 2.10 12.64 -20.43
N LEU A 217 2.96 12.12 -21.30
CA LEU A 217 3.62 12.92 -22.34
C LEU A 217 2.63 13.62 -23.28
N GLY A 218 1.44 13.05 -23.47
CA GLY A 218 0.32 13.66 -24.19
C GLY A 218 -0.48 14.68 -23.38
N HIS A 219 0.00 15.09 -22.19
CA HIS A 219 -0.67 16.00 -21.25
C HIS A 219 -2.03 15.51 -20.74
N THR A 220 -2.29 14.20 -20.78
CA THR A 220 -3.50 13.62 -20.19
C THR A 220 -3.39 13.62 -18.65
N PRO A 221 -4.37 14.19 -17.93
CA PRO A 221 -4.41 14.13 -16.47
C PRO A 221 -4.43 12.69 -15.97
N THR A 222 -3.48 12.35 -15.09
CA THR A 222 -3.27 10.97 -14.64
C THR A 222 -3.18 10.91 -13.12
N PHE A 223 -4.02 10.09 -12.50
CA PHE A 223 -3.91 9.77 -11.09
C PHE A 223 -2.99 8.57 -10.89
N VAL A 224 -2.00 8.71 -10.02
CA VAL A 224 -1.13 7.62 -9.55
C VAL A 224 -1.39 7.47 -8.06
N HIS A 225 -2.07 6.39 -7.67
CA HIS A 225 -2.46 6.24 -6.27
C HIS A 225 -2.70 4.79 -5.89
N GLY A 226 -2.08 4.38 -4.78
CA GLY A 226 -2.15 3.02 -4.26
C GLY A 226 -1.44 2.00 -5.14
N GLY A 227 -1.12 0.84 -4.58
CA GLY A 227 -0.41 -0.20 -5.31
C GLY A 227 -0.36 -1.52 -4.56
N PRO A 228 -1.49 -2.24 -4.41
CA PRO A 228 -1.51 -3.59 -3.86
C PRO A 228 -1.04 -4.62 -4.91
#